data_AF-A0A8X6IH84-F1
#
_entry.id   AF-A0A8X6IH84-F1
#
_cell.length_a   1.000
_cell.length_b   1.000
_cell.length_c   1.000
_cell.angle_alpha   90.00
_cell.angle_beta   90.00
_cell.angle_gamma   90.00
#
_symmetry.space_group_name_H-M   'P 1'
#
loop_
_entity.id
_entity.type
_entity.pdbx_description
1 polymer ?
#
loop_
_entity_poly.entity_id
_entity_poly.type
_entity_poly.pdbx_seq_one_letter_code
_entity_poly.pdbx_strand_id
1 'polypeptide(L)'
;MICRSDCIKILSNCVDRSRLLEGQSPSTLCDVLSPPGITSPCISLAPFLSESKYMHTAADVTHPCKASTCPTNEVCLVNRSCNYGESCVPFICIPGCRMGAVSQLVVPAGTYTQIPRLYKGKHCNSVCYCNKQGMIDNCVAMPCINKGHCTVLGREIPHQGHYIGNCTICFCYAGELRCARTCPKESFADMELIAGPLCTCSQYYSPVCGLNGKTYTNPCVARCAGLKESHFRPGSCSEMDPCRNNTCGSKKRCVPRRQVCLSLKKKCSQYICVNKDNCEDKPYSPVCDTENDEHPNACLLLEKKRALAYFGKCLVRNLNTH
;
A
#
# COMPACT_ATOMS: atom_id res chain seq x y z
N MET A 1 20.93 6.43 16.57
CA MET A 1 20.43 7.09 17.80
C MET A 1 20.32 8.60 17.53
N ILE A 2 19.42 9.29 18.24
CA ILE A 2 19.22 10.73 18.08
C ILE A 2 20.44 11.52 18.57
N CYS A 3 20.67 12.71 18.01
CA CYS A 3 21.74 13.58 18.48
C CYS A 3 21.52 14.01 19.93
N ARG A 4 22.60 14.08 20.72
CA ARG A 4 22.54 14.42 22.15
C ARG A 4 21.84 15.75 22.44
N SER A 5 22.06 16.74 21.57
CA SER A 5 21.38 18.04 21.63
C SER A 5 19.85 17.91 21.54
N ASP A 6 19.37 17.02 20.67
CA ASP A 6 17.95 16.83 20.42
C ASP A 6 17.32 15.97 21.52
N CYS A 7 18.06 14.97 22.04
CA CYS A 7 17.69 14.22 23.23
C CYS A 7 17.45 15.16 24.43
N ILE A 8 18.39 16.07 24.69
CA ILE A 8 18.28 17.01 25.80
C ILE A 8 17.06 17.92 25.62
N LYS A 9 16.86 18.48 24.42
CA LYS A 9 15.70 19.32 24.13
C LYS A 9 14.38 18.59 24.39
N ILE A 10 14.26 17.33 23.98
CA ILE A 10 13.05 16.54 24.19
C ILE A 10 12.85 16.26 25.68
N LEU A 11 13.86 15.71 26.36
CA LEU A 11 13.73 15.35 27.76
C LEU A 11 13.52 16.59 28.64
N SER A 12 14.17 17.72 28.35
CA SER A 12 13.96 18.96 29.10
C SER A 12 12.53 19.50 29.03
N ASN A 13 11.83 19.24 27.92
CA ASN A 13 10.46 19.73 27.70
C ASN A 13 9.38 18.70 28.05
N CYS A 14 9.68 17.40 27.95
CA CYS A 14 8.67 16.34 28.02
C CYS A 14 8.89 15.35 29.16
N VAL A 15 10.04 15.35 29.84
CA VAL A 15 10.27 14.40 30.93
C VAL A 15 9.43 14.78 32.14
N ASP A 16 8.70 13.80 32.65
CA ASP A 16 7.97 13.93 33.91
C ASP A 16 8.98 13.96 35.06
N ARG A 17 9.21 15.16 35.60
CA ARG A 17 10.21 15.40 36.65
C ARG A 17 9.90 14.66 37.95
N SER A 18 8.65 14.27 38.18
CA SER A 18 8.25 13.51 39.37
C SER A 18 8.76 12.06 39.38
N ARG A 19 9.22 11.57 38.22
CA ARG A 19 9.70 10.19 38.04
C ARG A 19 11.22 10.07 37.94
N LEU A 20 11.95 11.20 38.06
CA LEU A 20 13.41 11.20 38.05
C LEU A 20 13.95 10.82 39.43
N LEU A 21 14.89 9.88 39.46
CA LEU A 21 15.61 9.51 40.69
C LEU A 21 16.59 10.62 41.08
N GLU A 22 17.00 10.67 42.35
CA GLU A 22 17.99 11.65 42.83
C GLU A 22 19.27 11.61 41.98
N GLY A 23 19.68 12.77 41.46
CA GLY A 23 20.84 12.92 40.57
C GLY A 23 20.56 12.69 39.08
N GLN A 24 19.35 12.25 38.69
CA GLN A 24 18.97 12.15 37.29
C GLN A 24 18.44 13.47 36.73
N SER A 25 18.99 13.84 35.59
CA SER A 25 18.62 15.00 34.79
C SER A 25 18.54 14.63 33.31
N PRO A 26 17.83 15.43 32.49
CA PRO A 26 17.80 15.26 31.03
C PRO A 26 19.18 15.07 30.41
N SER A 27 20.21 15.79 30.89
CA SER A 27 21.59 15.65 30.41
C SER A 27 22.17 14.28 30.74
N THR A 28 22.08 13.84 32.00
CA THR A 28 22.63 12.54 32.45
C THR A 28 21.93 11.36 31.80
N LEU A 29 20.62 11.47 31.52
CA LEU A 29 19.88 10.45 30.77
C LEU A 29 20.33 10.42 29.30
N CYS A 30 20.54 11.59 28.70
CA CYS A 30 21.00 11.69 27.32
C CYS A 30 22.44 11.28 27.10
N ASP A 31 23.27 11.22 28.16
CA ASP A 31 24.61 10.63 28.10
C ASP A 31 24.56 9.11 27.89
N VAL A 32 23.47 8.46 28.30
CA VAL A 32 23.22 7.03 28.07
C VAL A 32 22.45 6.79 26.77
N LEU A 33 21.48 7.65 26.47
CA LEU A 33 20.54 7.47 25.35
C LEU A 33 21.07 7.99 24.00
N SER A 34 22.19 8.71 24.00
CA SER A 34 22.81 9.28 22.79
C SER A 34 24.19 8.68 22.55
N PRO A 35 24.68 8.65 21.29
CA PRO A 35 26.02 8.18 20.99
C PRO A 35 27.11 8.96 21.74
N PRO A 36 28.15 8.30 22.28
CA PRO A 36 29.27 8.97 22.92
C PRO A 36 30.23 9.58 21.88
N GLY A 37 30.62 10.84 22.09
CA GLY A 37 31.61 11.56 21.28
C GLY A 37 31.02 12.52 20.23
N ILE A 38 31.79 13.56 19.89
CA ILE A 38 31.35 14.64 18.96
C ILE A 38 31.26 14.15 17.50
N THR A 39 31.99 13.09 17.16
CA THR A 39 32.10 12.56 15.79
C THR A 39 31.25 11.32 15.51
N SER A 40 30.52 10.82 16.51
CA SER A 40 29.65 9.66 16.32
C SER A 40 28.43 10.02 15.47
N PRO A 41 28.10 9.24 14.42
CA PRO A 41 26.97 9.56 13.55
C PRO A 41 25.65 9.50 14.32
N CYS A 42 24.93 10.62 14.35
CA CYS A 42 23.64 10.76 15.02
C CYS A 42 22.59 11.32 14.05
N ILE A 43 21.32 11.02 14.34
CA ILE A 43 20.19 11.52 13.55
C ILE A 43 19.71 12.81 14.21
N SER A 44 19.85 13.94 13.50
CA SER A 44 19.32 15.23 13.95
C SER A 44 17.82 15.33 13.65
N LEU A 45 17.05 15.85 14.60
CA LEU A 45 15.61 16.06 14.44
C LEU A 45 15.26 17.42 13.82
N ALA A 46 16.23 18.34 13.72
CA ALA A 46 16.02 19.69 13.19
C ALA A 46 15.33 19.71 11.81
N PRO A 47 15.68 18.85 10.83
CA PRO A 47 15.01 18.83 9.52
C PRO A 47 13.52 18.45 9.55
N PHE A 48 13.06 17.82 10.63
CA PHE A 48 11.69 17.34 10.80
C PHE A 48 10.84 18.24 11.71
N LEU A 49 11.48 19.17 12.42
CA LEU A 49 10.84 20.09 13.37
C LEU A 49 10.72 21.51 12.82
N SER A 50 11.49 21.87 11.78
CA SER A 50 11.25 23.08 11.01
C SER A 50 9.95 22.94 10.23
N GLU A 51 9.13 24.00 10.19
CA GLU A 51 8.00 24.05 9.28
C GLU A 51 8.47 23.69 7.87
N SER A 52 7.72 22.77 7.25
CA SER A 52 7.97 22.40 5.88
C SER A 52 7.98 23.68 5.04
N LYS A 53 9.00 23.87 4.20
CA LYS A 53 9.03 24.93 3.18
C LYS A 53 7.82 24.90 2.23
N TYR A 54 6.99 23.87 2.33
CA TYR A 54 5.76 23.66 1.59
C TYR A 54 4.48 23.94 2.40
N MET A 55 4.55 24.50 3.62
CA MET A 55 3.36 24.75 4.47
C MET A 55 2.31 25.66 3.82
N HIS A 56 2.72 26.55 2.90
CA HIS A 56 1.81 27.41 2.16
C HIS A 56 1.66 27.04 0.67
N THR A 57 2.33 25.96 0.22
CA THR A 57 2.26 25.48 -1.17
C THR A 57 1.47 24.19 -1.31
N ALA A 58 0.88 23.69 -0.23
CA ALA A 58 -0.20 22.73 -0.33
C ALA A 58 -1.42 23.47 -0.89
N ALA A 59 -1.43 23.69 -2.21
CA ALA A 59 -2.68 23.76 -2.94
C ALA A 59 -3.54 22.62 -2.40
N ASP A 60 -4.76 22.95 -1.96
CA ASP A 60 -5.70 22.04 -1.31
C ASP A 60 -5.50 20.63 -1.81
N VAL A 61 -5.39 19.65 -0.90
CA VAL A 61 -5.38 18.24 -1.28
C VAL A 61 -6.73 17.96 -1.94
N THR A 62 -6.77 18.18 -3.26
CA THR A 62 -7.95 17.97 -4.05
C THR A 62 -8.17 16.47 -4.09
N HIS A 63 -9.41 16.08 -3.90
CA HIS A 63 -9.83 14.69 -4.08
C HIS A 63 -10.74 14.67 -5.31
N PRO A 64 -10.19 14.69 -6.55
CA PRO A 64 -10.97 14.84 -7.77
C PRO A 64 -12.08 13.79 -7.90
N CYS A 65 -11.84 12.60 -7.35
CA CYS A 65 -12.77 11.49 -7.37
C CYS A 65 -13.67 11.36 -6.13
N LYS A 66 -13.53 12.23 -5.13
CA LYS A 66 -14.42 12.22 -3.95
C LYS A 66 -15.78 12.84 -4.23
N ALA A 67 -15.83 13.80 -5.16
CA ALA A 67 -17.05 14.47 -5.60
C ALA A 67 -17.57 13.92 -6.95
N SER A 68 -17.03 12.81 -7.47
CA SER A 68 -17.21 12.47 -8.88
C SER A 68 -18.62 12.00 -9.25
N THR A 69 -19.17 12.69 -10.22
CA THR A 69 -20.38 12.48 -11.02
C THR A 69 -20.22 11.43 -12.13
N CYS A 70 -19.23 10.53 -12.04
CA CYS A 70 -19.09 9.48 -13.04
C CYS A 70 -20.37 8.60 -13.06
N PRO A 71 -20.86 8.22 -14.25
CA PRO A 71 -21.97 7.30 -14.40
C PRO A 71 -21.82 6.04 -13.54
N THR A 72 -22.96 5.43 -13.24
CA THR A 72 -23.10 4.26 -12.35
C THR A 72 -22.28 3.02 -12.74
N ASN A 73 -21.77 2.95 -13.97
CA ASN A 73 -20.95 1.85 -14.50
C ASN A 73 -19.51 2.28 -14.83
N GLU A 74 -19.08 3.44 -14.33
CA GLU A 74 -17.75 3.99 -14.58
C GLU A 74 -16.97 4.17 -13.29
N VAL A 75 -15.64 4.12 -13.42
CA VAL A 75 -14.70 4.34 -12.33
C VAL A 75 -14.03 5.69 -12.54
N CYS A 76 -14.07 6.54 -11.52
CA CYS A 76 -13.30 7.77 -11.50
C CYS A 76 -11.83 7.48 -11.25
N LEU A 77 -10.97 7.95 -12.15
CA LEU A 77 -9.52 7.99 -11.95
C LEU A 77 -9.05 9.43 -11.97
N VAL A 78 -8.17 9.79 -11.04
CA VAL A 78 -7.51 11.09 -11.03
C VAL A 78 -6.72 11.26 -12.33
N ASN A 79 -7.00 12.35 -13.05
CA ASN A 79 -6.28 12.66 -14.28
C ASN A 79 -4.92 13.24 -13.91
N ARG A 80 -3.86 12.46 -14.15
CA ARG A 80 -2.47 12.88 -13.88
C ARG A 80 -1.74 13.33 -15.14
N SER A 81 -2.43 13.40 -16.27
CA SER A 81 -1.87 13.77 -17.57
C SER A 81 -2.13 15.23 -17.94
N CYS A 82 -2.38 16.08 -16.95
CA CYS A 82 -2.60 17.51 -17.13
C CYS A 82 -1.27 18.23 -17.39
N ASN A 83 -1.20 18.97 -18.49
CA ASN A 83 -0.13 19.91 -18.75
C ASN A 83 -0.39 21.22 -18.00
N TYR A 84 0.67 21.88 -17.57
CA TYR A 84 0.57 23.20 -16.94
C TYR A 84 0.12 24.25 -17.97
N GLY A 85 -0.87 25.07 -17.61
CA GLY A 85 -1.40 26.15 -18.46
C GLY A 85 -2.53 25.76 -19.41
N GLU A 86 -2.90 24.48 -19.50
CA GLU A 86 -4.05 24.01 -20.26
C GLU A 86 -5.27 23.77 -19.36
N SER A 87 -6.48 23.98 -19.90
CA SER A 87 -7.70 23.57 -19.23
C SER A 87 -7.71 22.04 -19.10
N CYS A 88 -7.53 21.53 -17.88
CA CYS A 88 -7.48 20.10 -17.62
C CYS A 88 -8.65 19.64 -16.77
N VAL A 89 -9.29 18.57 -17.22
CA VAL A 89 -10.30 17.86 -16.41
C VAL A 89 -9.57 17.10 -15.30
N PRO A 90 -9.86 17.32 -14.02
CA PRO A 90 -9.08 16.78 -12.90
C PRO A 90 -9.26 15.27 -12.67
N PHE A 91 -10.25 14.68 -13.33
CA PHE A 91 -10.50 13.24 -13.34
C PHE A 91 -10.96 12.78 -14.72
N ILE A 92 -10.82 11.48 -14.96
CA ILE A 92 -11.40 10.78 -16.11
C ILE A 92 -12.32 9.67 -15.60
N CYS A 93 -13.43 9.44 -16.30
CA CYS A 93 -14.28 8.29 -16.04
C CYS A 93 -13.95 7.20 -17.06
N ILE A 94 -13.71 5.99 -16.57
CA ILE A 94 -13.44 4.83 -17.43
C ILE A 94 -14.51 3.76 -17.23
N PRO A 95 -14.88 2.99 -18.25
CA PRO A 95 -15.86 1.92 -18.11
C PRO A 95 -15.40 0.91 -17.07
N GLY A 96 -16.36 0.34 -16.33
CA GLY A 96 -16.11 -0.65 -15.31
C GLY A 96 -17.26 -1.63 -15.14
N CYS A 97 -17.05 -2.60 -14.26
CA CYS A 97 -18.03 -3.64 -13.94
C CYS A 97 -18.52 -3.44 -12.51
N ARG A 98 -19.84 -3.46 -12.34
CA ARG A 98 -20.48 -3.45 -11.01
C ARG A 98 -20.27 -4.77 -10.28
N MET A 99 -19.96 -4.68 -8.99
CA MET A 99 -19.72 -5.83 -8.12
C MET A 99 -21.03 -6.39 -7.51
N GLY A 100 -22.05 -6.58 -8.35
CA GLY A 100 -23.39 -7.09 -7.98
C GLY A 100 -24.51 -6.05 -8.05
N ALA A 101 -25.76 -6.49 -7.98
CA ALA A 101 -26.94 -5.65 -8.19
C ALA A 101 -27.14 -4.55 -7.12
N VAL A 102 -26.68 -4.81 -5.89
CA VAL A 102 -26.85 -3.94 -4.71
C VAL A 102 -25.56 -3.20 -4.31
N SER A 103 -24.41 -3.53 -4.90
CA SER A 103 -23.15 -2.88 -4.56
C SER A 103 -22.93 -1.64 -5.42
N GLN A 104 -22.53 -0.53 -4.80
CA GLN A 104 -22.05 0.66 -5.52
C GLN A 104 -20.59 0.53 -5.97
N LEU A 105 -19.91 -0.57 -5.61
CA LEU A 105 -18.52 -0.78 -5.98
C LEU A 105 -18.41 -1.16 -7.47
N VAL A 106 -17.61 -0.38 -8.21
CA VAL A 106 -17.29 -0.60 -9.62
C VAL A 106 -15.80 -0.84 -9.75
N VAL A 107 -15.41 -1.86 -10.52
CA VAL A 107 -14.00 -2.14 -10.83
C VAL A 107 -13.69 -1.76 -12.27
N PRO A 108 -12.50 -1.21 -12.58
CA PRO A 108 -12.15 -0.81 -13.95
C PRO A 108 -12.22 -1.96 -14.96
N ALA A 109 -12.69 -1.67 -16.17
CA ALA A 109 -12.65 -2.61 -17.29
C ALA A 109 -11.22 -3.04 -17.61
N GLY A 110 -11.06 -4.32 -17.95
CA GLY A 110 -9.76 -4.93 -18.21
C GLY A 110 -8.97 -5.34 -16.97
N THR A 111 -9.57 -5.26 -15.77
CA THR A 111 -8.91 -5.66 -14.53
C THR A 111 -9.46 -6.96 -13.96
N TYR A 112 -8.64 -7.63 -13.16
CA TYR A 112 -9.10 -8.73 -12.33
C TYR A 112 -9.56 -8.18 -10.97
N THR A 113 -10.59 -8.79 -10.40
CA THR A 113 -11.12 -8.44 -9.09
C THR A 113 -11.41 -9.70 -8.28
N GLN A 114 -11.42 -9.57 -6.95
CA GLN A 114 -11.75 -10.65 -6.05
C GLN A 114 -13.20 -10.54 -5.59
N ILE A 115 -13.97 -11.61 -5.77
CA ILE A 115 -15.38 -11.69 -5.42
C ILE A 115 -15.58 -12.76 -4.35
N PRO A 116 -16.20 -12.44 -3.20
CA PRO A 116 -16.57 -13.43 -2.20
C PRO A 116 -17.53 -14.47 -2.79
N ARG A 117 -17.35 -15.74 -2.45
CA ARG A 117 -18.21 -16.84 -2.88
C ARG A 117 -18.48 -17.79 -1.72
N LEU A 118 -19.73 -18.19 -1.50
CA LEU A 118 -20.04 -19.31 -0.62
C LEU A 118 -19.91 -20.63 -1.38
N TYR A 119 -19.19 -21.60 -0.81
CA TYR A 119 -19.11 -22.95 -1.35
C TYR A 119 -19.17 -23.98 -0.21
N LYS A 120 -20.22 -24.80 -0.19
CA LYS A 120 -20.49 -25.81 0.86
C LYS A 120 -20.37 -25.23 2.29
N GLY A 121 -20.99 -24.07 2.54
CA GLY A 121 -20.96 -23.38 3.83
C GLY A 121 -19.62 -22.69 4.18
N LYS A 122 -18.59 -22.80 3.32
CA LYS A 122 -17.31 -22.11 3.50
C LYS A 122 -17.30 -20.81 2.70
N HIS A 123 -16.81 -19.74 3.32
CA HIS A 123 -16.52 -18.50 2.61
C HIS A 123 -15.21 -18.63 1.84
N CYS A 124 -15.31 -18.59 0.52
CA CYS A 124 -14.19 -18.66 -0.41
C CYS A 124 -14.15 -17.38 -1.24
N ASN A 125 -13.12 -17.22 -2.05
CA ASN A 125 -13.03 -16.12 -2.99
C ASN A 125 -12.94 -16.68 -4.41
N SER A 126 -13.39 -15.89 -5.38
CA SER A 126 -13.13 -16.11 -6.80
C SER A 126 -12.36 -14.91 -7.33
N VAL A 127 -11.43 -15.14 -8.26
CA VAL A 127 -10.81 -14.06 -9.02
C VAL A 127 -11.52 -14.01 -10.36
N CYS A 128 -12.21 -12.92 -10.64
CA CYS A 128 -12.98 -12.71 -11.86
C CYS A 128 -12.36 -11.59 -12.68
N TYR A 129 -12.65 -11.58 -13.98
CA TYR A 129 -12.21 -10.53 -14.90
C TYR A 129 -13.36 -9.59 -15.21
N CYS A 130 -13.09 -8.29 -15.22
CA CYS A 130 -14.02 -7.29 -15.71
C CYS A 130 -13.79 -7.10 -17.21
N ASN A 131 -14.70 -7.60 -18.03
CA ASN A 131 -14.56 -7.53 -19.48
C ASN A 131 -14.90 -6.14 -20.04
N LYS A 132 -14.67 -5.95 -21.34
CA LYS A 132 -14.91 -4.66 -22.01
C LYS A 132 -16.41 -4.33 -22.14
N GLN A 133 -17.29 -5.30 -21.95
CA GLN A 133 -18.73 -5.17 -21.97
C GLN A 133 -19.31 -4.76 -20.61
N GLY A 134 -18.46 -4.51 -19.60
CA GLY A 134 -18.90 -4.12 -18.25
C GLY A 134 -19.44 -5.29 -17.42
N MET A 135 -19.18 -6.53 -17.83
CA MET A 135 -19.59 -7.74 -17.11
C MET A 135 -18.40 -8.39 -16.40
N ILE A 136 -18.67 -8.87 -15.20
CA ILE A 136 -17.78 -9.75 -14.46
C ILE A 136 -17.90 -11.16 -15.05
N ASP A 137 -16.81 -11.68 -15.62
CA ASP A 137 -16.75 -13.01 -16.21
C ASP A 137 -15.43 -13.75 -15.87
N ASN A 138 -15.21 -14.92 -16.48
CA ASN A 138 -13.96 -15.70 -16.38
C ASN A 138 -13.48 -15.94 -14.92
N CYS A 139 -14.42 -16.21 -14.02
CA CYS A 139 -14.15 -16.40 -12.61
C CYS A 139 -13.41 -17.72 -12.32
N VAL A 140 -12.23 -17.61 -11.72
CA VAL A 140 -11.46 -18.77 -11.23
C VAL A 140 -11.66 -18.91 -9.72
N ALA A 141 -12.06 -20.09 -9.27
CA ALA A 141 -12.17 -20.42 -7.86
C ALA A 141 -10.80 -20.37 -7.15
N MET A 142 -10.70 -19.60 -6.08
CA MET A 142 -9.55 -19.66 -5.17
C MET A 142 -9.80 -20.73 -4.10
N PRO A 143 -8.73 -21.36 -3.57
CA PRO A 143 -8.87 -22.33 -2.50
C PRO A 143 -9.59 -21.69 -1.32
N CYS A 144 -10.61 -22.38 -0.80
CA CYS A 144 -11.29 -21.95 0.39
C CYS A 144 -10.29 -22.00 1.55
N ILE A 145 -10.02 -20.86 2.16
CA ILE A 145 -9.33 -20.84 3.46
C ILE A 145 -10.33 -21.45 4.45
N ASN A 146 -9.94 -22.48 5.19
CA ASN A 146 -10.83 -23.12 6.14
C ASN A 146 -11.13 -22.10 7.24
N LYS A 147 -12.30 -21.49 7.16
CA LYS A 147 -12.70 -20.43 8.08
C LYS A 147 -13.31 -21.10 9.31
N GLY A 148 -12.47 -21.56 10.23
CA GLY A 148 -12.89 -22.27 11.44
C GLY A 148 -13.93 -21.53 12.28
N HIS A 149 -14.75 -22.29 13.00
CA HIS A 149 -15.66 -21.83 14.05
C HIS A 149 -14.84 -21.52 15.31
N CYS A 150 -15.27 -20.54 16.09
CA CYS A 150 -14.65 -20.25 17.37
C CYS A 150 -15.56 -20.67 18.50
N THR A 151 -15.03 -21.24 19.57
CA THR A 151 -15.83 -21.66 20.72
C THR A 151 -15.65 -20.69 21.87
N VAL A 152 -16.74 -20.01 22.29
CA VAL A 152 -16.77 -19.12 23.47
C VAL A 152 -17.81 -19.66 24.44
N LEU A 153 -17.40 -20.04 25.65
CA LEU A 153 -18.30 -20.51 26.71
C LEU A 153 -19.28 -21.61 26.24
N GLY A 154 -18.79 -22.55 25.43
CA GLY A 154 -19.59 -23.64 24.87
C GLY A 154 -20.50 -23.26 23.68
N ARG A 155 -20.50 -22.00 23.24
CA ARG A 155 -21.19 -21.56 22.02
C ARG A 155 -20.24 -21.49 20.85
N GLU A 156 -20.65 -22.04 19.71
CA GLU A 156 -19.92 -21.90 18.45
C GLU A 156 -20.29 -20.58 17.76
N ILE A 157 -19.27 -19.79 17.45
CA ILE A 157 -19.38 -18.54 16.71
C ILE A 157 -18.87 -18.83 15.30
N PRO A 158 -19.70 -18.62 14.25
CA PRO A 158 -19.26 -18.78 12.88
C PRO A 158 -18.20 -17.73 12.53
N HIS A 159 -17.37 -18.00 11.53
CA HIS A 159 -16.44 -17.01 11.00
C HIS A 159 -17.15 -15.69 10.65
N GLN A 160 -16.53 -14.55 10.98
CA GLN A 160 -17.10 -13.19 10.91
C GLN A 160 -18.28 -12.92 11.86
N GLY A 161 -18.70 -13.93 12.62
CA GLY A 161 -19.59 -13.76 13.77
C GLY A 161 -18.88 -13.02 14.91
N HIS A 162 -19.68 -12.47 15.81
CA HIS A 162 -19.19 -11.76 16.97
C HIS A 162 -19.92 -12.21 18.24
N TYR A 163 -19.25 -12.05 19.37
CA TYR A 163 -19.78 -12.26 20.70
C TYR A 163 -19.48 -11.03 21.55
N ILE A 164 -20.47 -10.56 22.29
CA ILE A 164 -20.34 -9.40 23.17
C ILE A 164 -20.60 -9.88 24.59
N GLY A 165 -19.65 -9.63 25.49
CA GLY A 165 -19.77 -9.94 26.91
C GLY A 165 -18.74 -9.16 27.72
N ASN A 166 -19.13 -8.69 28.92
CA ASN A 166 -18.25 -7.99 29.86
C ASN A 166 -17.36 -6.91 29.21
N CYS A 167 -17.96 -5.87 28.62
CA CYS A 167 -17.19 -4.75 28.06
C CYS A 167 -16.23 -5.16 26.92
N THR A 168 -16.47 -6.31 26.28
CA THR A 168 -15.56 -6.91 25.31
C THR A 168 -16.37 -7.46 24.13
N ILE A 169 -16.03 -7.02 22.92
CA ILE A 169 -16.54 -7.59 21.67
C ILE A 169 -15.47 -8.48 21.06
N CYS A 170 -15.81 -9.73 20.81
CA CYS A 170 -14.94 -10.72 20.19
C CYS A 170 -15.45 -11.11 18.83
N PHE A 171 -14.61 -11.03 17.80
CA PHE A 171 -14.91 -11.49 16.46
C PHE A 171 -14.25 -12.84 16.22
N CYS A 172 -14.98 -13.79 15.63
CA CYS A 172 -14.40 -15.06 15.22
C CYS A 172 -13.75 -14.93 13.84
N TYR A 173 -12.44 -15.17 13.76
CA TYR A 173 -11.73 -15.19 12.49
C TYR A 173 -10.93 -16.48 12.34
N ALA A 174 -11.40 -17.37 11.45
CA ALA A 174 -10.69 -18.59 11.06
C ALA A 174 -10.34 -19.52 12.23
N GLY A 175 -11.25 -19.66 13.20
CA GLY A 175 -11.07 -20.51 14.39
C GLY A 175 -10.43 -19.81 15.59
N GLU A 176 -10.03 -18.55 15.45
CA GLU A 176 -9.46 -17.76 16.53
C GLU A 176 -10.37 -16.60 16.93
N LEU A 177 -10.54 -16.40 18.24
CA LEU A 177 -11.28 -15.28 18.81
C LEU A 177 -10.38 -14.05 18.89
N ARG A 178 -10.86 -12.95 18.32
CA ARG A 178 -10.19 -11.66 18.34
C ARG A 178 -11.05 -10.67 19.10
N CYS A 179 -10.68 -10.41 20.34
CA CYS A 179 -11.43 -9.59 21.27
C CYS A 179 -10.89 -8.15 21.32
N ALA A 180 -11.78 -7.17 21.24
CA ALA A 180 -11.54 -5.78 21.54
C ALA A 180 -12.33 -5.41 22.79
N ARG A 181 -11.67 -4.78 23.76
CA ARG A 181 -12.33 -4.29 24.96
C ARG A 181 -13.04 -2.98 24.60
N THR A 182 -14.36 -3.03 24.51
CA THR A 182 -15.23 -1.87 24.30
C THR A 182 -15.81 -1.47 25.65
N CYS A 183 -15.14 -0.54 26.34
CA CYS A 183 -15.71 0.08 27.53
C CYS A 183 -16.28 1.45 27.20
N PRO A 184 -17.49 1.77 27.72
CA PRO A 184 -18.15 3.01 27.41
C PRO A 184 -17.33 4.18 27.96
N LYS A 185 -16.99 5.12 27.09
CA LYS A 185 -16.89 6.53 27.47
C LYS A 185 -18.14 7.21 26.93
N GLU A 186 -19.05 7.54 27.83
CA GLU A 186 -20.20 8.48 27.81
C GLU A 186 -20.98 8.84 26.52
N SER A 187 -20.84 8.14 25.39
CA SER A 187 -21.67 8.38 24.21
C SER A 187 -21.67 7.18 23.26
N PHE A 188 -22.87 6.75 22.88
CA PHE A 188 -23.15 5.65 21.95
C PHE A 188 -22.97 6.03 20.47
N ALA A 189 -22.45 7.22 20.15
CA ALA A 189 -22.43 7.75 18.78
C ALA A 189 -21.10 7.57 18.02
N ASP A 190 -19.96 7.35 18.70
CA ASP A 190 -18.64 7.32 18.06
C ASP A 190 -17.97 5.94 18.21
N MET A 191 -18.68 4.89 17.82
CA MET A 191 -18.08 3.56 17.67
C MET A 191 -17.38 3.50 16.30
N GLU A 192 -16.15 4.02 16.23
CA GLU A 192 -15.35 3.92 15.01
C GLU A 192 -14.88 2.47 14.82
N LEU A 193 -15.68 1.72 14.06
CA LEU A 193 -15.28 0.45 13.47
C LEU A 193 -14.07 0.71 12.58
N ILE A 194 -12.87 0.43 13.09
CA ILE A 194 -11.65 0.42 12.28
C ILE A 194 -11.79 -0.73 11.27
N ALA A 195 -12.34 -0.41 10.11
CA ALA A 195 -12.45 -1.29 8.96
C ALA A 195 -11.06 -1.50 8.34
N GLY A 196 -10.28 -2.36 8.97
CA GLY A 196 -9.07 -2.98 8.41
C GLY A 196 -9.12 -4.49 8.65
N PRO A 197 -8.32 -5.30 7.94
CA PRO A 197 -8.20 -6.72 8.27
C PRO A 197 -7.80 -6.85 9.75
N LEU A 198 -8.60 -7.59 10.52
CA LEU A 198 -8.56 -7.78 11.98
C LEU A 198 -7.29 -8.50 12.48
N CYS A 199 -6.11 -8.04 12.08
CA CYS A 199 -4.85 -8.64 12.45
C CYS A 199 -4.16 -7.80 13.50
N THR A 200 -4.05 -8.36 14.70
CA THR A 200 -3.28 -7.78 15.81
C THR A 200 -1.79 -7.94 15.53
N CYS A 201 -1.27 -7.13 14.61
CA CYS A 201 0.16 -7.05 14.33
C CYS A 201 0.75 -5.85 15.07
N SER A 202 1.89 -6.06 15.72
CA SER A 202 2.67 -4.95 16.24
C SER A 202 3.09 -4.02 15.10
N GLN A 203 3.19 -2.72 15.38
CA GLN A 203 3.46 -1.68 14.39
C GLN A 203 4.95 -1.51 14.07
N TYR A 204 5.81 -2.45 14.50
CA TYR A 204 7.22 -2.40 14.13
C TYR A 204 7.39 -2.53 12.61
N TYR A 205 8.38 -1.80 12.08
CA TYR A 205 8.69 -1.77 10.66
C TYR A 205 9.83 -2.76 10.37
N SER A 206 9.52 -3.83 9.65
CA SER A 206 10.47 -4.84 9.18
C SER A 206 9.96 -5.39 7.84
N PRO A 207 10.12 -4.62 6.75
CA PRO A 207 9.37 -4.85 5.54
C PRO A 207 9.67 -6.22 4.93
N VAL A 208 8.64 -6.82 4.34
CA VAL A 208 8.76 -8.04 3.55
C VAL A 208 8.12 -7.88 2.18
N CYS A 209 8.74 -8.45 1.16
CA CYS A 209 8.20 -8.49 -0.19
C CYS A 209 7.49 -9.82 -0.41
N GLY A 210 6.18 -9.76 -0.62
CA GLY A 210 5.39 -10.92 -0.99
C GLY A 210 5.66 -11.37 -2.43
N LEU A 211 5.50 -12.66 -2.71
CA LEU A 211 5.51 -13.22 -4.08
C LEU A 211 4.42 -12.58 -4.98
N ASN A 212 3.44 -11.92 -4.38
CA ASN A 212 2.45 -11.11 -5.06
C ASN A 212 2.95 -9.70 -5.43
N GLY A 213 4.23 -9.37 -5.27
CA GLY A 213 4.79 -8.06 -5.61
C GLY A 213 4.34 -6.92 -4.68
N LYS A 214 3.69 -7.23 -3.55
CA LYS A 214 3.28 -6.25 -2.55
C LYS A 214 4.28 -6.24 -1.38
N THR A 215 4.71 -5.04 -1.01
CA THR A 215 5.45 -4.82 0.24
C THR A 215 4.48 -4.79 1.41
N TYR A 216 4.78 -5.56 2.45
CA TYR A 216 4.09 -5.54 3.73
C TYR A 216 5.01 -4.93 4.78
N THR A 217 4.44 -4.16 5.71
CA THR A 217 5.21 -3.42 6.74
C THR A 217 5.98 -4.33 7.67
N ASN A 218 5.46 -5.53 7.94
CA ASN A 218 6.15 -6.59 8.66
C ASN A 218 5.64 -8.00 8.31
N PRO A 219 6.35 -9.07 8.71
CA PRO A 219 5.95 -10.44 8.43
C PRO A 219 4.57 -10.80 9.00
N CYS A 220 4.19 -10.21 10.15
CA CYS A 220 2.86 -10.43 10.72
C CYS A 220 1.76 -9.93 9.77
N VAL A 221 1.91 -8.71 9.22
CA VAL A 221 0.94 -8.15 8.27
C VAL A 221 0.91 -8.94 6.95
N ALA A 222 2.04 -9.51 6.52
CA ALA A 222 2.06 -10.43 5.38
C ALA A 222 1.25 -11.72 5.65
N ARG A 223 1.45 -12.35 6.81
CA ARG A 223 0.70 -13.55 7.22
C ARG A 223 -0.79 -13.28 7.40
N CYS A 224 -1.11 -12.13 7.98
CA CYS A 224 -2.46 -11.60 8.07
C CYS A 224 -3.16 -11.53 6.70
N ALA A 225 -2.43 -11.11 5.65
CA ALA A 225 -2.94 -11.06 4.30
C ALA A 225 -3.03 -12.45 3.61
N GLY A 226 -2.86 -13.54 4.36
CA GLY A 226 -2.96 -14.92 3.87
C GLY A 226 -1.67 -15.46 3.23
N LEU A 227 -0.53 -14.79 3.40
CA LEU A 227 0.76 -15.29 2.91
C LEU A 227 1.37 -16.29 3.90
N LYS A 228 1.99 -17.36 3.39
CA LYS A 228 2.83 -18.28 4.18
C LYS A 228 4.25 -17.73 4.24
N GLU A 229 5.07 -18.26 5.13
CA GLU A 229 6.49 -17.88 5.24
C GLU A 229 7.25 -18.03 3.92
N SER A 230 6.94 -19.08 3.14
CA SER A 230 7.51 -19.29 1.81
C SER A 230 7.01 -18.31 0.74
N HIS A 231 5.97 -17.52 1.04
CA HIS A 231 5.35 -16.58 0.11
C HIS A 231 5.87 -15.14 0.26
N PHE A 232 6.85 -14.87 1.13
CA PHE A 232 7.49 -13.57 1.21
C PHE A 232 8.97 -13.69 1.57
N ARG A 233 9.73 -12.62 1.36
CA ARG A 233 11.15 -12.53 1.71
C ARG A 233 11.44 -11.21 2.44
N PRO A 234 12.49 -11.15 3.28
CA PRO A 234 12.90 -9.90 3.92
C PRO A 234 13.23 -8.80 2.91
N GLY A 235 12.96 -7.54 3.27
CA GLY A 235 13.17 -6.37 2.44
C GLY A 235 11.92 -5.94 1.67
N SER A 236 11.90 -4.69 1.18
CA SER A 236 10.78 -4.20 0.38
C SER A 236 10.85 -4.68 -1.08
N CYS A 237 9.71 -4.72 -1.78
CA CYS A 237 9.71 -5.07 -3.22
C CYS A 237 10.41 -4.03 -4.10
N SER A 238 10.66 -2.82 -3.59
CA SER A 238 11.39 -1.76 -4.29
C SER A 238 12.89 -2.03 -4.29
N GLU A 239 13.43 -2.62 -3.22
CA GLU A 239 14.85 -3.02 -3.10
C GLU A 239 15.18 -4.22 -3.98
N MET A 240 14.18 -5.03 -4.34
CA MET A 240 14.37 -6.19 -5.20
C MET A 240 14.40 -5.76 -6.66
N ASP A 241 15.51 -6.03 -7.35
CA ASP A 241 15.63 -5.88 -8.79
C ASP A 241 15.09 -7.14 -9.51
N PRO A 242 13.94 -7.06 -10.19
CA PRO A 242 13.36 -8.19 -10.91
C PRO A 242 14.17 -8.58 -12.18
N CYS A 243 15.13 -7.76 -12.61
CA CYS A 243 15.92 -7.96 -13.82
C CYS A 243 17.35 -8.50 -13.58
N ARG A 244 17.77 -8.66 -12.32
CA ARG A 244 19.15 -9.03 -11.94
C ARG A 244 19.68 -10.30 -12.61
N ASN A 245 18.83 -11.31 -12.82
CA ASN A 245 19.24 -12.62 -13.36
C ASN A 245 19.01 -12.79 -14.87
N ASN A 246 18.93 -11.69 -15.63
CA ASN A 246 18.75 -11.68 -17.10
C ASN A 246 17.67 -12.66 -17.61
N THR A 247 16.45 -12.47 -17.13
CA THR A 247 15.30 -13.36 -17.34
C THR A 247 14.69 -13.32 -18.76
N CYS A 248 15.21 -12.45 -19.64
CA CYS A 248 14.62 -12.14 -20.95
C CYS A 248 15.39 -12.69 -22.17
N GLY A 249 16.52 -13.36 -21.94
CA GLY A 249 17.42 -13.83 -23.01
C GLY A 249 18.15 -12.70 -23.74
N SER A 250 18.99 -13.04 -24.73
CA SER A 250 19.95 -12.09 -25.33
C SER A 250 19.32 -11.02 -26.23
N LYS A 251 18.22 -11.35 -26.92
CA LYS A 251 17.54 -10.47 -27.90
C LYS A 251 16.62 -9.43 -27.27
N LYS A 252 16.21 -9.63 -26.02
CA LYS A 252 15.30 -8.70 -25.32
C LYS A 252 16.04 -8.05 -24.15
N ARG A 253 15.57 -6.90 -23.71
CA ARG A 253 16.06 -6.24 -22.50
C ARG A 253 14.97 -6.31 -21.43
N CYS A 254 15.37 -6.69 -20.22
CA CYS A 254 14.48 -6.71 -19.07
C CYS A 254 14.26 -5.27 -18.59
N VAL A 255 13.01 -4.91 -18.34
CA VAL A 255 12.60 -3.63 -17.75
C VAL A 255 11.72 -3.92 -16.53
N PRO A 256 12.06 -3.41 -15.33
CA PRO A 256 11.21 -3.58 -14.16
C PRO A 256 9.80 -3.03 -14.40
N ARG A 257 8.77 -3.82 -14.09
CA ARG A 257 7.35 -3.43 -14.14
C ARG A 257 6.65 -3.97 -12.91
N ARG A 258 6.83 -3.26 -11.80
CA ARG A 258 6.29 -3.65 -10.48
C ARG A 258 4.77 -3.60 -10.52
N GLN A 259 4.13 -4.66 -10.03
CA GLN A 259 2.67 -4.78 -9.98
C GLN A 259 2.24 -5.72 -8.86
N VAL A 260 1.08 -5.45 -8.27
CA VAL A 260 0.49 -6.33 -7.25
C VAL A 260 -0.33 -7.43 -7.92
N CYS A 261 -0.01 -8.67 -7.61
CA CYS A 261 -0.63 -9.85 -8.17
C CYS A 261 -1.82 -10.28 -7.29
N LEU A 262 -3.00 -10.40 -7.88
CA LEU A 262 -4.21 -10.79 -7.14
C LEU A 262 -4.29 -12.29 -6.83
N SER A 263 -3.44 -13.10 -7.46
CA SER A 263 -3.35 -14.54 -7.24
C SER A 263 -1.90 -15.00 -7.25
N LEU A 264 -1.55 -15.84 -6.29
CA LEU A 264 -0.26 -16.53 -6.23
C LEU A 264 -0.17 -17.73 -7.20
N LYS A 265 -1.29 -18.13 -7.83
CA LYS A 265 -1.35 -19.31 -8.70
C LYS A 265 -0.87 -19.06 -10.12
N LYS A 266 -0.93 -17.82 -10.62
CA LYS A 266 -0.45 -17.46 -11.97
C LYS A 266 0.88 -16.73 -11.86
N LYS A 267 1.80 -17.01 -12.80
CA LYS A 267 3.05 -16.24 -12.93
C LYS A 267 2.69 -14.78 -13.12
N CYS A 268 3.14 -13.96 -12.19
CA CYS A 268 2.95 -12.52 -12.21
C CYS A 268 4.31 -11.87 -12.28
N SER A 269 4.71 -11.52 -13.50
CA SER A 269 6.04 -11.00 -13.76
C SER A 269 6.19 -9.58 -13.21
N GLN A 270 7.20 -9.34 -12.38
CA GLN A 270 7.57 -8.00 -11.90
C GLN A 270 8.45 -7.24 -12.91
N TYR A 271 8.57 -7.78 -14.13
CA TYR A 271 9.34 -7.22 -15.24
C TYR A 271 8.64 -7.48 -16.58
N ILE A 272 9.02 -6.73 -17.60
CA ILE A 272 8.68 -6.99 -18.99
C ILE A 272 9.96 -7.17 -19.82
N CYS A 273 9.86 -7.97 -20.89
CA CYS A 273 10.96 -8.15 -21.83
C CYS A 273 10.68 -7.33 -23.09
N VAL A 274 11.41 -6.24 -23.25
CA VAL A 274 11.28 -5.31 -24.39
C VAL A 274 12.21 -5.77 -25.51
N ASN A 275 11.69 -5.92 -26.73
CA ASN A 275 12.55 -6.22 -27.89
C ASN A 275 13.37 -4.98 -28.26
N LYS A 276 14.63 -5.17 -28.64
CA LYS A 276 15.57 -4.09 -28.99
C LYS A 276 15.39 -3.60 -30.44
N ASP A 277 14.79 -4.42 -31.30
CA ASP A 277 14.69 -4.13 -32.73
C ASP A 277 13.44 -3.30 -33.03
N ASN A 278 13.54 -2.41 -34.03
CA ASN A 278 12.47 -1.54 -34.53
C ASN A 278 11.72 -0.84 -33.39
N CYS A 279 12.43 0.01 -32.63
CA CYS A 279 11.85 0.77 -31.52
C CYS A 279 10.84 1.84 -32.00
N GLU A 280 11.04 2.41 -33.19
CA GLU A 280 10.18 3.44 -33.79
C GLU A 280 8.80 2.89 -34.19
N ASP A 281 8.75 1.65 -34.68
CA ASP A 281 7.50 0.98 -35.07
C ASP A 281 6.64 0.53 -33.88
N LYS A 282 7.13 0.66 -32.64
CA LYS A 282 6.39 0.19 -31.47
C LYS A 282 5.25 1.15 -31.12
N PRO A 283 4.10 0.60 -30.65
CA PRO A 283 2.96 1.42 -30.27
C PRO A 283 3.33 2.44 -29.19
N TYR A 284 2.72 3.62 -29.28
CA TYR A 284 2.87 4.67 -28.27
C TYR A 284 2.39 4.16 -26.91
N SER A 285 3.32 4.11 -25.95
CA SER A 285 3.10 3.67 -24.58
C SER A 285 4.10 4.43 -23.71
N PRO A 286 3.79 5.69 -23.36
CA PRO A 286 4.78 6.63 -22.85
C PRO A 286 5.37 6.15 -21.53
N VAL A 287 6.64 6.49 -21.33
CA VAL A 287 7.38 6.21 -20.10
C VAL A 287 8.17 7.45 -19.69
N CYS A 288 8.32 7.66 -18.39
CA CYS A 288 9.11 8.75 -17.84
C CYS A 288 10.40 8.19 -17.26
N ASP A 289 11.53 8.83 -17.57
CA ASP A 289 12.82 8.48 -16.99
C ASP A 289 13.10 9.23 -15.67
N THR A 290 14.22 8.90 -15.01
CA THR A 290 14.62 9.50 -13.73
C THR A 290 15.02 10.97 -13.84
N GLU A 291 15.29 11.48 -15.04
CA GLU A 291 15.60 12.88 -15.30
C GLU A 291 14.34 13.71 -15.62
N ASN A 292 13.18 13.04 -15.70
CA ASN A 292 11.88 13.61 -16.09
C ASN A 292 11.76 13.88 -17.60
N ASP A 293 12.51 13.15 -18.43
CA ASP A 293 12.31 13.13 -19.88
C ASP A 293 11.27 12.07 -20.25
N GLU A 294 10.27 12.46 -21.04
CA GLU A 294 9.25 11.55 -21.58
C GLU A 294 9.77 10.84 -22.83
N HIS A 295 9.54 9.53 -22.91
CA HIS A 295 9.86 8.71 -24.08
C HIS A 295 8.59 8.05 -24.64
N PRO A 296 8.42 7.96 -25.97
CA PRO A 296 7.19 7.43 -26.58
C PRO A 296 6.90 5.97 -26.22
N ASN A 297 7.95 5.18 -25.97
CA ASN A 297 7.84 3.81 -25.52
C ASN A 297 9.10 3.34 -24.77
N ALA A 298 8.99 2.24 -24.04
CA ALA A 298 10.10 1.68 -23.27
C ALA A 298 11.30 1.22 -24.13
N CYS A 299 11.13 0.94 -25.43
CA CYS A 299 12.25 0.57 -26.30
C CYS A 299 13.14 1.77 -26.59
N LEU A 300 12.54 2.90 -26.97
CA LEU A 300 13.25 4.16 -27.23
C LEU A 300 13.97 4.67 -25.97
N LEU A 301 13.36 4.53 -24.79
CA LEU A 301 14.02 4.84 -23.51
C LEU A 301 15.31 4.02 -23.33
N LEU A 302 15.24 2.72 -23.64
CA LEU A 302 16.36 1.79 -23.51
C LEU A 302 17.44 2.02 -24.57
N GLU A 303 17.06 2.39 -25.78
CA GLU A 303 17.97 2.77 -26.87
C GLU A 303 18.80 4.00 -26.48
N LYS A 304 18.15 5.01 -25.90
CA LYS A 304 18.79 6.21 -25.33
C LYS A 304 19.57 5.96 -24.04
N LYS A 305 19.65 4.71 -23.55
CA LYS A 305 20.33 4.32 -22.29
C LYS A 305 19.87 5.11 -21.06
N ARG A 306 18.60 5.55 -21.05
CA ARG A 306 18.00 6.25 -19.90
C ARG A 306 17.45 5.25 -18.88
N ALA A 307 17.34 5.68 -17.62
CA ALA A 307 16.82 4.86 -16.53
C ALA A 307 15.32 5.12 -16.32
N LEU A 308 14.50 4.09 -16.38
CA LEU A 308 13.06 4.20 -16.17
C LEU A 308 12.74 4.65 -14.73
N ALA A 309 11.96 5.72 -14.58
CA ALA A 309 11.34 6.08 -13.31
C ALA A 309 9.97 5.40 -13.16
N TYR A 310 9.07 5.58 -14.12
CA TYR A 310 7.73 4.96 -14.11
C TYR A 310 7.12 4.90 -15.52
N PHE A 311 6.11 4.03 -15.67
CA PHE A 311 5.31 3.95 -16.89
C PHE A 311 4.21 5.01 -16.87
N GLY A 312 4.00 5.67 -18.00
CA GLY A 312 3.11 6.81 -18.15
C GLY A 312 3.86 8.07 -18.61
N LYS A 313 3.09 9.11 -18.92
CA LYS A 313 3.62 10.44 -19.23
C LYS A 313 4.35 11.03 -18.03
N CYS A 314 5.34 11.88 -18.28
CA CYS A 314 6.02 12.56 -17.18
C CYS A 314 5.07 13.52 -16.44
N LEU A 315 5.11 13.47 -15.12
CA LEU A 315 4.46 14.44 -14.25
C LEU A 315 5.21 15.78 -14.38
N VAL A 316 4.45 16.87 -14.44
CA VAL A 316 5.03 18.21 -14.54
C VAL A 316 5.73 18.56 -13.23
N ARG A 317 6.99 18.99 -13.29
CA ARG A 317 7.66 19.63 -12.16
C ARG A 317 7.02 21.00 -11.96
N ASN A 318 6.39 21.24 -10.81
CA ASN A 318 6.07 22.60 -10.39
C ASN A 318 7.39 23.36 -10.21
N LEU A 319 7.79 24.12 -11.23
CA LEU A 319 9.02 24.90 -11.27
C LEU A 319 8.88 26.30 -10.63
N ASN A 320 7.77 26.58 -9.96
CA ASN A 320 7.63 27.79 -9.16
C ASN A 320 8.03 27.52 -7.70
N THR A 321 9.34 27.45 -7.46
CA THR A 321 9.92 27.62 -6.13
C THR A 321 11.17 28.50 -6.24
N HIS A 322 10.96 29.82 -6.27
CA HIS A 322 11.92 30.78 -5.72
C HIS A 322 11.62 30.98 -4.25
#